data_AF-A0A4S9X692-F1
#
_entry.id   AF-A0A4S9X692-F1
#
_cell.length_a   1.000
_cell.length_b   1.000
_cell.length_c   1.000
_cell.angle_alpha   90.00
_cell.angle_beta   90.00
_cell.angle_gamma   90.00
#
_symmetry.space_group_name_H-M   'P 1'
#
loop_
_entity.id
_entity.type
_entity.pdbx_description
1 polymer ?
#
loop_
_entity_poly.entity_id
_entity_poly.type
_entity_poly.pdbx_seq_one_letter_code
_entity_poly.pdbx_strand_id
1 'polypeptide(L)'
;MAFLMRRPFAVTSALKQTPITSTAFRAFHQGPVSKAPSNFSNKFASSRATFRNAFQSSVRRNYQQPAAFPNPAGSGNLTQRLLYGGAIFGGTLLAINLVFNRETREDGGMPPFERSYLNDTFLHTGLGIGIIGIAARALHSNGWSYRLMAANPWLILGIGLVGSIGTMMGTRMCPPENYVAKYALWTAFNLTQAALLSPLMFYNPAILARAGLYTVGLMGSIAFVGATAKQEKYLYIGGPLLAGVAVVALSGLAPLVLPATATRALMFTENLWLYGGLVVFGGFTLYDVQKVLHHARLSERGLIKRDPVNEAISLELDFINIFVRMVQILAMQQNRRK
;
A
#
# COMPACT_ATOMS: atom_id res chain seq x y z
N MET A 1 -40.40 -44.44 -32.59
CA MET A 1 -39.84 -43.24 -31.93
C MET A 1 -38.36 -43.17 -32.32
N ALA A 2 -38.01 -42.57 -33.46
CA ALA A 2 -37.93 -41.15 -33.79
C ALA A 2 -36.52 -40.55 -33.48
N PHE A 3 -35.83 -40.16 -34.59
CA PHE A 3 -34.88 -39.04 -34.71
C PHE A 3 -33.50 -39.18 -34.00
N LEU A 4 -32.31 -38.90 -34.54
CA LEU A 4 -31.84 -38.20 -35.75
C LEU A 4 -30.34 -38.53 -36.05
N MET A 5 -30.08 -38.75 -37.34
CA MET A 5 -28.99 -38.26 -38.22
C MET A 5 -27.51 -38.10 -37.78
N ARG A 6 -26.68 -38.96 -38.39
CA ARG A 6 -25.56 -38.71 -39.33
C ARG A 6 -24.78 -37.36 -39.30
N ARG A 7 -23.44 -37.52 -39.18
CA ARG A 7 -22.27 -36.63 -39.43
C ARG A 7 -22.08 -36.28 -40.95
N PRO A 8 -20.93 -35.73 -41.47
CA PRO A 8 -19.83 -34.85 -40.97
C PRO A 8 -19.42 -33.69 -41.96
N PHE A 9 -18.29 -32.98 -41.67
CA PHE A 9 -17.46 -32.07 -42.52
C PHE A 9 -17.99 -30.64 -42.77
N ALA A 10 -17.24 -29.57 -43.08
CA ALA A 10 -15.90 -29.00 -42.84
C ALA A 10 -15.85 -27.68 -43.68
N VAL A 11 -14.83 -26.81 -43.48
CA VAL A 11 -14.25 -25.87 -44.49
C VAL A 11 -14.65 -24.36 -44.51
N THR A 12 -13.60 -23.53 -44.34
CA THR A 12 -13.23 -22.19 -44.90
C THR A 12 -13.79 -20.82 -44.46
N SER A 13 -12.78 -19.97 -44.25
CA SER A 13 -12.63 -18.50 -44.31
C SER A 13 -13.05 -17.81 -45.62
N ALA A 14 -13.53 -16.55 -45.54
CA ALA A 14 -13.43 -15.57 -46.63
C ALA A 14 -13.50 -14.10 -46.14
N LEU A 15 -12.48 -13.32 -46.55
CA LEU A 15 -12.36 -11.86 -46.55
C LEU A 15 -13.07 -11.26 -47.77
N LYS A 16 -13.54 -10.00 -47.70
CA LYS A 16 -13.68 -9.14 -48.90
C LYS A 16 -13.65 -7.62 -48.60
N GLN A 17 -12.76 -6.93 -49.31
CA GLN A 17 -12.61 -5.48 -49.49
C GLN A 17 -13.61 -4.91 -50.52
N THR A 18 -13.87 -3.59 -50.48
CA THR A 18 -14.34 -2.74 -51.62
C THR A 18 -14.10 -1.24 -51.32
N PRO A 19 -14.04 -0.31 -52.32
CA PRO A 19 -12.87 0.53 -52.57
C PRO A 19 -13.05 2.07 -52.42
N ILE A 20 -11.93 2.77 -52.63
CA ILE A 20 -11.71 4.23 -52.63
C ILE A 20 -12.20 4.86 -53.95
N THR A 21 -12.82 6.05 -53.87
CA THR A 21 -12.86 7.02 -54.98
C THR A 21 -12.71 8.45 -54.45
N SER A 22 -11.82 9.19 -55.09
CA SER A 22 -11.40 10.57 -54.80
C SER A 22 -11.95 11.53 -55.85
N THR A 23 -12.42 12.72 -55.44
CA THR A 23 -12.36 13.93 -56.28
C THR A 23 -12.47 15.21 -55.43
N ALA A 24 -11.46 16.06 -55.58
CA ALA A 24 -11.45 17.46 -55.13
C ALA A 24 -12.14 18.36 -56.18
N PHE A 25 -12.69 19.52 -55.78
CA PHE A 25 -12.30 20.86 -56.26
C PHE A 25 -13.29 21.98 -55.81
N ARG A 26 -12.70 23.01 -55.18
CA ARG A 26 -12.99 24.47 -55.16
C ARG A 26 -14.43 25.00 -55.18
N ALA A 27 -14.72 25.88 -54.20
CA ALA A 27 -15.16 27.24 -54.49
C ALA A 27 -14.77 28.20 -53.33
N PHE A 28 -13.92 29.18 -53.63
CA PHE A 28 -13.74 30.38 -52.83
C PHE A 28 -14.92 31.33 -53.13
N HIS A 29 -15.60 31.82 -52.10
CA HIS A 29 -16.42 33.03 -52.21
C HIS A 29 -16.10 33.95 -51.03
N GLN A 30 -15.58 35.12 -51.38
CA GLN A 30 -15.38 36.26 -50.49
C GLN A 30 -16.69 37.03 -50.36
N GLY A 31 -17.09 37.33 -49.12
CA GLY A 31 -18.16 38.26 -48.78
C GLY A 31 -17.90 38.84 -47.39
N PRO A 32 -18.21 40.13 -47.13
CA PRO A 32 -17.80 40.80 -45.90
C PRO A 32 -18.68 40.36 -44.73
N VAL A 33 -18.08 39.76 -43.70
CA VAL A 33 -18.78 39.38 -42.48
C VAL A 33 -18.88 40.60 -41.56
N SER A 34 -20.11 41.06 -41.37
CA SER A 34 -20.50 42.09 -40.40
C SER A 34 -20.10 41.67 -38.97
N LYS A 35 -19.53 42.61 -38.21
CA LYS A 35 -19.12 42.40 -36.81
C LYS A 35 -20.35 42.29 -35.91
N ALA A 36 -20.57 41.12 -35.31
CA ALA A 36 -21.46 40.94 -34.16
C ALA A 36 -20.63 40.83 -32.87
N PRO A 37 -21.09 41.42 -31.75
CA PRO A 37 -20.26 41.57 -30.56
C PRO A 37 -20.10 40.27 -29.76
N SER A 38 -18.93 40.19 -29.14
CA SER A 38 -18.47 39.28 -28.12
C SER A 38 -19.46 39.07 -26.97
N ASN A 39 -19.67 37.81 -26.56
CA ASN A 39 -19.54 37.32 -25.17
C ASN A 39 -20.38 36.06 -24.93
N PHE A 40 -19.99 34.90 -25.48
CA PHE A 40 -20.49 33.62 -24.95
C PHE A 40 -19.65 32.40 -25.36
N SER A 41 -18.36 32.35 -25.02
CA SER A 41 -17.59 31.08 -25.13
C SER A 41 -16.34 30.94 -24.26
N ASN A 42 -15.89 31.98 -23.55
CA ASN A 42 -14.63 31.94 -22.81
C ASN A 42 -14.65 31.26 -21.43
N LYS A 43 -15.76 30.64 -20.99
CA LYS A 43 -15.82 29.97 -19.68
C LYS A 43 -15.49 28.47 -19.69
N PHE A 44 -15.38 27.82 -20.86
CA PHE A 44 -15.04 26.39 -20.97
C PHE A 44 -13.65 26.08 -21.54
N ALA A 45 -12.92 27.08 -22.06
CA ALA A 45 -11.55 26.91 -22.55
C ALA A 45 -10.48 27.13 -21.46
N SER A 46 -10.77 27.97 -20.45
CA SER A 46 -9.81 28.26 -19.36
C SER A 46 -9.63 27.09 -18.38
N SER A 47 -10.63 26.23 -18.22
CA SER A 47 -10.57 25.05 -17.34
C SER A 47 -9.67 23.95 -17.92
N ARG A 48 -9.71 23.70 -19.23
CA ARG A 48 -8.81 22.73 -19.89
C ARG A 48 -7.36 23.20 -19.99
N ALA A 49 -7.12 24.49 -20.22
CA ALA A 49 -5.76 25.06 -20.25
C ALA A 49 -5.12 25.06 -18.85
N THR A 50 -5.90 25.37 -17.81
CA THR A 50 -5.43 25.32 -16.41
C THR A 50 -5.17 23.88 -15.96
N PHE A 51 -6.02 22.92 -16.36
CA PHE A 51 -5.81 21.50 -16.03
C PHE A 51 -4.63 20.88 -16.79
N ARG A 52 -4.42 21.21 -18.08
CA ARG A 52 -3.22 20.81 -18.83
C ARG A 52 -1.95 21.43 -18.26
N ASN A 53 -1.97 22.70 -17.86
CA ASN A 53 -0.81 23.35 -17.27
C ASN A 53 -0.51 22.81 -15.86
N ALA A 54 -1.53 22.51 -15.03
CA ALA A 54 -1.35 21.85 -13.73
C ALA A 54 -0.84 20.41 -13.86
N PHE A 55 -1.32 19.66 -14.87
CA PHE A 55 -0.86 18.31 -15.17
C PHE A 55 0.56 18.28 -15.77
N GLN A 56 0.89 19.20 -16.68
CA GLN A 56 2.26 19.32 -17.21
C GLN A 56 3.25 19.86 -16.16
N SER A 57 2.80 20.71 -15.23
CA SER A 57 3.61 21.21 -14.11
C SER A 57 3.84 20.18 -13.00
N SER A 58 2.98 19.15 -12.89
CA SER A 58 3.17 18.01 -11.99
C SER A 58 4.03 16.92 -12.63
N VAL A 59 3.91 16.70 -13.95
CA VAL A 59 4.74 15.73 -14.70
C VAL A 59 6.19 16.23 -14.85
N ARG A 60 6.43 17.54 -15.04
CA ARG A 60 7.79 18.11 -15.09
C ARG A 60 8.48 18.19 -13.72
N ARG A 61 7.73 18.18 -12.61
CA ARG A 61 8.28 18.23 -11.25
C ARG A 61 8.96 16.93 -10.80
N ASN A 62 8.76 15.83 -11.52
CA ASN A 62 9.46 14.56 -11.25
C ASN A 62 10.89 14.49 -11.81
N TYR A 63 11.37 15.52 -12.51
CA TYR A 63 12.72 15.55 -13.09
C TYR A 63 13.70 16.51 -12.40
N GLN A 64 13.24 17.28 -11.41
CA GLN A 64 14.13 18.02 -10.52
C GLN A 64 13.87 17.53 -9.10
N GLN A 65 14.97 17.10 -8.48
CA GLN A 65 15.18 16.76 -7.07
C GLN A 65 13.93 16.93 -6.19
N PRO A 66 13.49 15.92 -5.43
CA PRO A 66 12.54 16.18 -4.37
C PRO A 66 13.20 17.23 -3.47
N ALA A 67 12.68 18.46 -3.51
CA ALA A 67 13.09 19.52 -2.62
C ALA A 67 13.05 18.90 -1.24
N ALA A 68 14.22 18.81 -0.60
CA ALA A 68 14.27 18.41 0.78
C ALA A 68 13.24 19.29 1.48
N PHE A 69 12.20 18.66 2.05
CA PHE A 69 11.35 19.37 3.00
C PHE A 69 12.34 20.07 3.94
N PRO A 70 12.30 21.42 4.04
CA PRO A 70 13.21 22.12 4.94
C PRO A 70 13.06 21.42 6.27
N ASN A 71 14.13 20.80 6.78
CA ASN A 71 14.07 20.06 8.03
C ASN A 71 14.28 21.11 9.13
N PRO A 72 13.23 21.79 9.63
CA PRO A 72 13.41 22.91 10.55
C PRO A 72 13.76 22.36 11.94
N ALA A 73 13.59 21.04 12.13
CA ALA A 73 14.08 20.25 13.24
C ALA A 73 15.60 20.06 13.22
N GLY A 74 16.35 20.67 12.29
CA GLY A 74 17.80 20.77 12.37
C GLY A 74 18.28 21.91 13.27
N SER A 75 17.52 23.01 13.39
CA SER A 75 18.06 24.31 13.84
C SER A 75 17.21 25.09 14.86
N GLY A 76 16.39 24.43 15.67
CA GLY A 76 15.63 25.08 16.76
C GLY A 76 15.71 24.34 18.11
N ASN A 77 15.46 25.04 19.21
CA ASN A 77 15.33 24.48 20.57
C ASN A 77 14.28 23.36 20.62
N LEU A 78 14.44 22.37 21.50
CA LEU A 78 13.52 21.22 21.64
C LEU A 78 12.05 21.66 21.76
N THR A 79 11.78 22.69 22.54
CA THR A 79 10.45 23.31 22.71
C THR A 79 9.88 23.85 21.40
N GLN A 80 10.72 24.48 20.58
CA GLN A 80 10.30 25.01 19.28
C GLN A 80 10.00 23.88 18.29
N ARG A 81 10.78 22.79 18.33
CA ARG A 81 10.51 21.58 17.52
C ARG A 81 9.21 20.90 17.94
N LEU A 82 8.95 20.78 19.24
CA LEU A 82 7.71 20.22 19.78
C LEU A 82 6.51 21.10 19.45
N LEU A 83 6.64 22.43 19.56
CA LEU A 83 5.59 23.38 19.21
C LEU A 83 5.25 23.32 17.73
N TYR A 84 6.25 23.36 16.83
CA TYR A 84 6.01 23.23 15.40
C TYR A 84 5.43 21.86 15.03
N GLY A 85 5.95 20.78 15.63
CA GLY A 85 5.40 19.44 15.44
C GLY A 85 3.94 19.34 15.89
N GLY A 86 3.63 19.89 17.07
CA GLY A 86 2.28 19.98 17.62
C GLY A 86 1.35 20.83 16.77
N ALA A 87 1.83 21.96 16.22
CA ALA A 87 1.04 22.84 15.35
C ALA A 87 0.72 22.18 14.00
N ILE A 88 1.68 21.47 13.38
CA ILE A 88 1.43 20.71 12.15
C ILE A 88 0.43 19.60 12.42
N PHE A 89 0.60 18.85 13.51
CA PHE A 89 -0.31 17.77 13.89
C PHE A 89 -1.72 18.27 14.22
N GLY A 90 -1.85 19.28 15.09
CA GLY A 90 -3.13 19.87 15.46
C GLY A 90 -3.82 20.56 14.29
N GLY A 91 -3.07 21.29 13.46
CA GLY A 91 -3.58 21.96 12.27
C GLY A 91 -4.07 20.98 11.21
N THR A 92 -3.36 19.87 10.99
CA THR A 92 -3.83 18.81 10.08
C THR A 92 -5.08 18.11 10.61
N LEU A 93 -5.19 17.85 11.92
CA LEU A 93 -6.41 17.30 12.52
C LEU A 93 -7.63 18.22 12.32
N LEU A 94 -7.46 19.52 12.56
CA LEU A 94 -8.51 20.52 12.33
C LEU A 94 -8.88 20.62 10.85
N ALA A 95 -7.89 20.67 9.96
CA ALA A 95 -8.13 20.73 8.52
C ALA A 95 -8.86 19.49 8.02
N ILE A 96 -8.49 18.30 8.47
CA ILE A 96 -9.18 17.05 8.13
C ILE A 96 -10.62 17.08 8.62
N ASN A 97 -10.85 17.56 9.85
CA ASN A 97 -12.19 17.65 10.42
C ASN A 97 -13.09 18.60 9.61
N LEU A 98 -12.56 19.76 9.22
CA LEU A 98 -13.29 20.78 8.43
C LEU A 98 -13.51 20.35 6.98
N VAL A 99 -12.52 19.72 6.34
CA VAL A 99 -12.59 19.37 4.91
C VAL A 99 -13.41 18.11 4.67
N PHE A 100 -13.28 17.10 5.52
CA PHE A 100 -13.89 15.78 5.29
C PHE A 100 -15.18 15.54 6.07
N ASN A 101 -15.72 16.55 6.78
CA ASN A 101 -16.93 16.47 7.60
C ASN A 101 -17.06 15.11 8.29
N ARG A 102 -16.15 14.86 9.24
CA ARG A 102 -15.86 13.54 9.82
C ARG A 102 -17.15 12.87 10.29
N GLU A 103 -17.63 11.89 9.53
CA GLU A 103 -18.62 10.91 9.98
C GLU A 103 -17.97 10.01 11.05
N THR A 104 -17.87 10.53 12.28
CA THR A 104 -17.55 9.73 13.46
C THR A 104 -18.68 8.77 13.75
N ARG A 105 -18.36 7.62 14.34
CA ARG A 105 -19.36 6.68 14.85
C ARG A 105 -20.42 7.42 15.70
N GLU A 106 -21.69 7.12 15.46
CA GLU A 106 -22.84 7.80 16.09
C GLU A 106 -23.11 7.31 17.53
N ASP A 107 -22.48 6.21 17.95
CA ASP A 107 -22.69 5.55 19.26
C ASP A 107 -21.88 6.15 20.43
N GLY A 108 -21.23 7.30 20.28
CA GLY A 108 -20.57 8.01 21.40
C GLY A 108 -19.35 7.33 22.06
N GLY A 109 -18.92 6.14 21.61
CA GLY A 109 -17.76 5.42 22.13
C GLY A 109 -17.53 4.05 21.47
N MET A 110 -16.40 3.40 21.77
CA MET A 110 -16.15 2.01 21.36
C MET A 110 -16.69 1.03 22.42
N PRO A 111 -17.58 0.08 22.07
CA PRO A 111 -18.03 -0.96 22.98
C PRO A 111 -16.85 -1.66 23.67
N PRO A 112 -16.97 -2.01 24.97
CA PRO A 112 -15.88 -2.64 25.71
C PRO A 112 -15.36 -3.92 25.06
N PHE A 113 -16.25 -4.71 24.44
CA PHE A 113 -15.87 -5.93 23.73
C PHE A 113 -14.98 -5.64 22.51
N GLU A 114 -15.41 -4.74 21.61
CA GLU A 114 -14.63 -4.30 20.44
C GLU A 114 -13.26 -3.77 20.85
N ARG A 115 -13.21 -2.96 21.92
CA ARG A 115 -11.97 -2.39 22.44
C ARG A 115 -11.01 -3.45 22.96
N SER A 116 -11.53 -4.42 23.72
CA SER A 116 -10.71 -5.54 24.23
C SER A 116 -10.15 -6.38 23.08
N TYR A 117 -10.96 -6.66 22.06
CA TYR A 117 -10.56 -7.46 20.91
C TYR A 117 -9.49 -6.75 20.10
N LEU A 118 -9.68 -5.45 19.85
CA LEU A 118 -8.73 -4.62 19.14
C LEU A 118 -7.41 -4.53 19.91
N ASN A 119 -7.46 -4.30 21.23
CA ASN A 119 -6.26 -4.24 22.07
C ASN A 119 -5.49 -5.56 22.02
N ASP A 120 -6.16 -6.70 22.22
CA ASP A 120 -5.52 -8.01 22.13
C ASP A 120 -4.85 -8.22 20.77
N THR A 121 -5.53 -7.84 19.68
CA THR A 121 -4.96 -7.96 18.33
C THR A 121 -3.69 -7.11 18.17
N PHE A 122 -3.70 -5.86 18.65
CA PHE A 122 -2.52 -4.99 18.64
C PHE A 122 -1.41 -5.47 19.56
N LEU A 123 -1.73 -6.07 20.71
CA LEU A 123 -0.76 -6.65 21.61
C LEU A 123 -0.03 -7.81 20.92
N HIS A 124 -0.77 -8.73 20.30
CA HIS A 124 -0.17 -9.81 19.52
C HIS A 124 0.69 -9.27 18.37
N THR A 125 0.17 -8.30 17.62
CA THR A 125 0.92 -7.65 16.53
C THR A 125 2.24 -7.04 17.04
N GLY A 126 2.20 -6.30 18.16
CA GLY A 126 3.37 -5.68 18.76
C GLY A 126 4.39 -6.71 19.26
N LEU A 127 3.92 -7.80 19.87
CA LEU A 127 4.78 -8.93 20.27
C LEU A 127 5.40 -9.60 19.06
N GLY A 128 4.64 -9.85 18.00
CA GLY A 128 5.13 -10.46 16.76
C GLY A 128 6.24 -9.63 16.13
N ILE A 129 6.02 -8.31 15.98
CA ILE A 129 7.04 -7.37 15.49
C ILE A 129 8.28 -7.36 16.40
N GLY A 130 8.10 -7.42 17.72
CA GLY A 130 9.20 -7.53 18.68
C GLY A 130 10.02 -8.80 18.48
N ILE A 131 9.35 -9.95 18.34
CA ILE A 131 9.98 -11.24 18.03
C ILE A 131 10.74 -11.15 16.70
N ILE A 132 10.13 -10.58 15.66
CA ILE A 132 10.76 -10.39 14.35
C ILE A 132 12.06 -9.59 14.49
N GLY A 133 12.03 -8.46 15.20
CA GLY A 133 13.20 -7.59 15.38
C GLY A 133 14.35 -8.30 16.09
N ILE A 134 14.06 -8.98 17.20
CA ILE A 134 15.06 -9.73 17.98
C ILE A 134 15.61 -10.91 17.17
N ALA A 135 14.73 -11.70 16.55
CA ALA A 135 15.12 -12.86 15.76
C ALA A 135 15.93 -12.44 14.51
N ALA A 136 15.54 -11.37 13.82
CA ALA A 136 16.26 -10.86 12.67
C ALA A 136 17.67 -10.41 13.06
N ARG A 137 17.82 -9.76 14.23
CA ARG A 137 19.14 -9.37 14.75
C ARG A 137 20.01 -10.57 15.10
N ALA A 138 19.43 -11.59 15.72
CA ALA A 138 20.11 -12.83 16.08
C ALA A 138 20.56 -13.62 14.84
N LEU A 139 19.68 -13.75 13.84
CA LEU A 139 19.99 -14.39 12.56
C LEU A 139 21.11 -13.64 11.84
N HIS A 140 21.06 -12.30 11.82
CA HIS A 140 22.10 -11.48 11.23
C HIS A 140 23.48 -11.70 11.89
N SER A 141 23.56 -11.72 13.23
CA SER A 141 24.82 -12.01 13.93
C SER A 141 25.36 -13.42 13.64
N ASN A 142 24.49 -14.38 13.38
CA ASN A 142 24.87 -15.77 13.05
C ASN A 142 25.27 -15.96 11.58
N GLY A 143 25.42 -14.87 10.81
CA GLY A 143 25.82 -14.92 9.41
C GLY A 143 24.71 -15.37 8.44
N TRP A 144 23.47 -15.53 8.92
CA TRP A 144 22.33 -15.93 8.08
C TRP A 144 22.10 -14.94 6.93
N SER A 145 22.23 -13.64 7.19
CA SER A 145 22.01 -12.62 6.17
C SER A 145 23.01 -12.71 5.01
N TYR A 146 24.27 -13.07 5.28
CA TYR A 146 25.27 -13.30 4.22
C TYR A 146 24.93 -14.54 3.39
N ARG A 147 24.53 -15.63 4.04
CA ARG A 147 24.09 -16.87 3.37
C ARG A 147 22.87 -16.64 2.49
N LEU A 148 21.94 -15.82 2.96
CA LEU A 148 20.74 -15.45 2.23
C LEU A 148 21.10 -14.61 1.00
N MET A 149 21.98 -13.61 1.12
CA MET A 149 22.41 -12.81 -0.04
C MET A 149 23.24 -13.61 -1.07
N ALA A 150 23.94 -14.66 -0.63
CA ALA A 150 24.68 -15.54 -1.53
C ALA A 150 23.80 -16.61 -2.20
N ALA A 151 22.59 -16.86 -1.70
CA ALA A 151 21.66 -17.83 -2.25
C ALA A 151 20.91 -17.27 -3.47
N ASN A 152 20.34 -18.17 -4.29
CA ASN A 152 19.60 -17.77 -5.49
C ASN A 152 18.34 -16.95 -5.10
N PRO A 153 18.16 -15.71 -5.61
CA PRO A 153 17.02 -14.87 -5.30
C PRO A 153 15.65 -15.54 -5.49
N TRP A 154 15.51 -16.37 -6.54
CA TRP A 154 14.26 -17.09 -6.81
C TRP A 154 13.97 -18.16 -5.76
N LEU A 155 15.00 -18.83 -5.26
CA LEU A 155 14.85 -19.84 -4.21
C LEU A 155 14.40 -19.19 -2.89
N ILE A 156 14.99 -18.05 -2.54
CA ILE A 156 14.64 -17.31 -1.32
C ILE A 156 13.21 -16.79 -1.41
N LEU A 157 12.82 -16.24 -2.56
CA LEU A 157 11.45 -15.80 -2.78
C LEU A 157 10.46 -16.96 -2.69
N GLY A 158 10.77 -18.10 -3.33
CA GLY A 158 9.92 -19.29 -3.30
C GLY A 158 9.76 -19.87 -1.89
N ILE A 159 10.87 -20.14 -1.19
CA ILE A 159 10.85 -20.69 0.18
C ILE A 159 10.22 -19.69 1.14
N GLY A 160 10.56 -18.41 1.03
CA GLY A 160 9.97 -17.36 1.85
C GLY A 160 8.47 -17.28 1.67
N LEU A 161 7.98 -17.28 0.44
CA LEU A 161 6.55 -17.22 0.14
C LEU A 161 5.81 -18.47 0.63
N VAL A 162 6.34 -19.66 0.37
CA VAL A 162 5.75 -20.92 0.84
C VAL A 162 5.77 -20.99 2.36
N GLY A 163 6.86 -20.57 3.00
CA GLY A 163 6.97 -20.54 4.46
C GLY A 163 5.97 -19.58 5.09
N SER A 164 5.90 -18.33 4.61
CA SER A 164 5.01 -17.31 5.14
C SER A 164 3.53 -17.61 4.88
N ILE A 165 3.18 -18.04 3.66
CA ILE A 165 1.78 -18.40 3.34
C ILE A 165 1.41 -19.72 4.01
N GLY A 166 2.29 -20.71 4.04
CA GLY A 166 2.04 -22.00 4.65
C GLY A 166 1.81 -21.90 6.16
N THR A 167 2.64 -21.13 6.87
CA THR A 167 2.45 -20.87 8.31
C THR A 167 1.17 -20.07 8.58
N MET A 168 0.85 -19.06 7.76
CA MET A 168 -0.40 -18.29 7.85
C MET A 168 -1.65 -19.14 7.55
N MET A 169 -1.60 -20.03 6.57
CA MET A 169 -2.70 -20.96 6.31
C MET A 169 -2.83 -21.95 7.47
N GLY A 170 -1.71 -22.40 8.03
CA GLY A 170 -1.68 -23.24 9.22
C GLY A 170 -2.36 -22.60 10.43
N THR A 171 -2.09 -21.31 10.73
CA THR A 171 -2.73 -20.61 11.87
C THR A 171 -4.24 -20.44 11.67
N ARG A 172 -4.70 -20.30 10.42
CA ARG A 172 -6.13 -20.21 10.07
C ARG A 172 -6.84 -21.56 10.13
N MET A 173 -6.14 -22.64 9.81
CA MET A 173 -6.68 -24.00 9.92
C MET A 173 -6.70 -24.51 11.35
N CYS A 174 -5.81 -24.00 12.22
CA CYS A 174 -5.77 -24.38 13.62
C CYS A 174 -6.91 -23.73 14.43
N PRO A 175 -7.76 -24.54 15.08
CA PRO A 175 -8.79 -24.01 15.97
C PRO A 175 -8.15 -23.20 17.10
N PRO A 176 -8.77 -22.10 17.56
CA PRO A 176 -8.26 -21.30 18.68
C PRO A 176 -8.14 -22.10 19.99
N GLU A 177 -8.81 -23.26 20.11
CA GLU A 177 -8.73 -24.15 21.26
C GLU A 177 -7.36 -24.81 21.42
N ASN A 178 -6.62 -25.03 20.32
CA ASN A 178 -5.26 -25.57 20.38
C ASN A 178 -4.24 -24.44 20.39
N TYR A 179 -4.13 -23.78 21.55
CA TYR A 179 -3.23 -22.64 21.77
C TYR A 179 -1.78 -22.96 21.40
N VAL A 180 -1.27 -24.13 21.79
CA VAL A 180 0.14 -24.49 21.54
C VAL A 180 0.44 -24.56 20.04
N ALA A 181 -0.39 -25.26 19.26
CA ALA A 181 -0.19 -25.35 17.82
C ALA A 181 -0.32 -23.98 17.14
N LYS A 182 -1.28 -23.17 17.57
CA LYS A 182 -1.53 -21.86 16.99
C LYS A 182 -0.38 -20.88 17.23
N TYR A 183 0.12 -20.80 18.46
CA TYR A 183 1.25 -19.92 18.79
C TYR A 183 2.57 -20.45 18.23
N ALA A 184 2.73 -21.77 18.10
CA ALA A 184 3.87 -22.34 17.39
C ALA A 184 3.88 -21.91 15.92
N LEU A 185 2.75 -21.99 15.23
CA LEU A 185 2.63 -21.58 13.83
C LEU A 185 2.74 -20.05 13.66
N TRP A 186 2.15 -19.27 14.56
CA TRP A 186 2.30 -17.81 14.58
C TRP A 186 3.76 -17.40 14.85
N THR A 187 4.46 -18.08 15.75
CA THR A 187 5.89 -17.85 15.99
C THR A 187 6.71 -18.28 14.78
N ALA A 188 6.39 -19.42 14.15
CA ALA A 188 7.04 -19.87 12.92
C ALA A 188 6.87 -18.87 11.77
N PHE A 189 5.68 -18.27 11.64
CA PHE A 189 5.42 -17.17 10.72
C PHE A 189 6.35 -15.98 11.01
N ASN A 190 6.37 -15.52 12.27
CA ASN A 190 7.24 -14.41 12.70
C ASN A 190 8.73 -14.70 12.47
N LEU A 191 9.19 -15.92 12.74
CA LEU A 191 10.59 -16.32 12.48
C LEU A 191 10.91 -16.37 10.98
N THR A 192 9.96 -16.80 10.14
CA THR A 192 10.12 -16.79 8.69
C THR A 192 10.25 -15.35 8.18
N GLN A 193 9.40 -14.44 8.65
CA GLN A 193 9.52 -13.01 8.35
C GLN A 193 10.86 -12.45 8.83
N ALA A 194 11.31 -12.80 10.04
CA ALA A 194 12.59 -12.38 10.58
C ALA A 194 13.78 -12.84 9.71
N ALA A 195 13.73 -14.08 9.22
CA ALA A 195 14.76 -14.63 8.35
C ALA A 195 14.86 -13.84 7.02
N LEU A 196 13.71 -13.51 6.42
CA LEU A 196 13.63 -12.72 5.19
C LEU A 196 14.04 -11.25 5.39
N LEU A 197 13.76 -10.68 6.56
CA LEU A 197 14.10 -9.29 6.90
C LEU A 197 15.52 -9.14 7.42
N SER A 198 16.20 -10.22 7.78
CA SER A 198 17.57 -10.18 8.32
C SER A 198 18.59 -9.38 7.47
N PRO A 199 18.55 -9.36 6.13
CA PRO A 199 19.48 -8.54 5.34
C PRO A 199 19.30 -7.03 5.57
N LEU A 200 18.15 -6.57 6.05
CA LEU A 200 17.98 -5.15 6.39
C LEU A 200 18.90 -4.71 7.52
N MET A 201 19.42 -5.64 8.32
CA MET A 201 20.39 -5.34 9.38
C MET A 201 21.76 -4.89 8.85
N PHE A 202 22.00 -4.98 7.53
CA PHE A 202 23.16 -4.32 6.91
C PHE A 202 23.03 -2.79 6.87
N TYR A 203 21.80 -2.25 6.94
CA TYR A 203 21.61 -0.82 7.08
C TYR A 203 21.99 -0.34 8.48
N ASN A 204 22.34 0.94 8.59
CA ASN A 204 22.69 1.53 9.87
C ASN A 204 21.52 1.38 10.88
N PRO A 205 21.77 0.88 12.11
CA PRO A 205 20.72 0.66 13.11
C PRO A 205 19.92 1.93 13.44
N ALA A 206 20.52 3.12 13.31
CA ALA A 206 19.81 4.38 13.48
C ALA A 206 18.73 4.63 12.41
N ILE A 207 18.93 4.15 11.17
CA ILE A 207 17.92 4.21 10.11
C ILE A 207 16.76 3.27 10.45
N LEU A 208 17.10 2.03 10.85
CA LEU A 208 16.10 1.02 11.22
C LEU A 208 15.24 1.49 12.40
N ALA A 209 15.86 2.07 13.43
CA ALA A 209 15.14 2.62 14.58
C ALA A 209 14.20 3.77 14.19
N ARG A 210 14.66 4.70 13.35
CA ARG A 210 13.81 5.81 12.85
C ARG A 210 12.66 5.32 11.99
N ALA A 211 12.94 4.39 11.07
CA ALA A 211 11.93 3.80 10.22
C ALA A 211 10.88 3.06 11.06
N GLY A 212 11.30 2.29 12.07
CA GLY A 212 10.41 1.61 13.01
C GLY A 212 9.51 2.60 13.76
N LEU A 213 10.10 3.67 14.30
CA LEU A 213 9.34 4.72 14.99
C LEU A 213 8.31 5.40 14.06
N TYR A 214 8.68 5.71 12.81
CA TYR A 214 7.77 6.29 11.82
C TYR A 214 6.64 5.33 11.46
N THR A 215 6.92 4.04 11.29
CA THR A 215 5.90 3.03 11.03
C THR A 215 4.94 2.88 12.19
N VAL A 216 5.42 2.82 13.43
CA VAL A 216 4.56 2.76 14.63
C VAL A 216 3.67 3.99 14.73
N GLY A 217 4.22 5.18 14.50
CA GLY A 217 3.45 6.43 14.50
C GLY A 217 2.38 6.47 13.41
N LEU A 218 2.73 6.06 12.18
CA LEU A 218 1.82 6.01 11.04
C LEU A 218 0.69 4.99 11.27
N MET A 219 1.04 3.75 11.64
CA MET A 219 0.08 2.69 11.88
C MET A 219 -0.83 3.02 13.07
N GLY A 220 -0.28 3.55 14.16
CA GLY A 220 -1.07 4.01 15.31
C GLY A 220 -2.04 5.14 14.95
N SER A 221 -1.61 6.08 14.09
CA SER A 221 -2.49 7.17 13.62
C SER A 221 -3.62 6.64 12.73
N ILE A 222 -3.31 5.73 11.80
CA ILE A 222 -4.31 5.09 10.93
C ILE A 222 -5.27 4.24 11.75
N ALA A 223 -4.76 3.48 12.74
CA ALA A 223 -5.57 2.69 13.64
C ALA A 223 -6.54 3.54 14.45
N PHE A 224 -6.09 4.70 14.94
CA PHE A 224 -6.96 5.65 15.63
C PHE A 224 -8.08 6.19 14.71
N VAL A 225 -7.75 6.50 13.45
CA VAL A 225 -8.75 6.92 12.47
C VAL A 225 -9.71 5.78 12.15
N GLY A 226 -9.22 4.56 11.91
CA GLY A 226 -10.03 3.38 11.63
C GLY A 226 -10.96 2.99 12.78
N ALA A 227 -10.49 3.13 14.01
CA ALA A 227 -11.25 2.91 15.24
C ALA A 227 -12.39 3.91 15.45
N THR A 228 -12.27 5.12 14.90
CA THR A 228 -13.24 6.21 15.07
C THR A 228 -14.09 6.50 13.84
N ALA A 229 -13.75 5.92 12.69
CA ALA A 229 -14.48 6.07 11.45
C ALA A 229 -15.81 5.28 11.47
N LYS A 230 -16.82 5.82 10.78
CA LYS A 230 -18.11 5.15 10.59
C LYS A 230 -17.93 3.78 9.95
N GLN A 231 -18.65 2.83 10.53
CA GLN A 231 -18.59 1.42 10.23
C GLN A 231 -18.98 1.14 8.77
N GLU A 232 -18.36 0.10 8.21
CA GLU A 232 -18.67 -0.51 6.90
C GLU A 232 -18.14 0.23 5.65
N LYS A 233 -17.80 1.53 5.74
CA LYS A 233 -17.34 2.29 4.57
C LYS A 233 -16.02 1.78 3.97
N TYR A 234 -15.09 1.26 4.80
CA TYR A 234 -13.79 0.82 4.29
C TYR A 234 -13.73 -0.67 3.95
N LEU A 235 -14.70 -1.47 4.38
CA LEU A 235 -14.78 -2.89 4.00
C LEU A 235 -15.02 -3.05 2.47
N TYR A 236 -15.72 -2.10 1.85
CA TYR A 236 -15.94 -2.08 0.40
C TYR A 236 -14.68 -1.72 -0.42
N ILE A 237 -13.66 -1.15 0.23
CA ILE A 237 -12.43 -0.68 -0.44
C ILE A 237 -11.43 -1.85 -0.63
N GLY A 238 -11.71 -3.03 -0.08
CA GLY A 238 -10.85 -4.22 -0.22
C GLY A 238 -10.56 -4.61 -1.67
N GLY A 239 -11.55 -4.48 -2.57
CA GLY A 239 -11.38 -4.79 -4.00
C GLY A 239 -10.35 -3.89 -4.71
N PRO A 240 -10.53 -2.56 -4.68
CA PRO A 240 -9.53 -1.61 -5.17
C PRO A 240 -8.15 -1.74 -4.51
N LEU A 241 -8.11 -2.05 -3.21
CA LEU A 241 -6.86 -2.27 -2.45
C LEU A 241 -6.07 -3.47 -2.99
N LEU A 242 -6.75 -4.60 -3.26
CA LEU A 242 -6.11 -5.79 -3.86
C LEU A 242 -5.54 -5.49 -5.25
N ALA A 243 -6.26 -4.73 -6.07
CA ALA A 243 -5.74 -4.28 -7.37
C ALA A 243 -4.48 -3.41 -7.21
N GLY A 244 -4.47 -2.51 -6.22
CA GLY A 244 -3.31 -1.71 -5.86
C GLY A 244 -2.10 -2.57 -5.43
N VAL A 245 -2.31 -3.57 -4.58
CA VAL A 245 -1.25 -4.52 -4.17
C VAL A 245 -0.72 -5.29 -5.37
N ALA A 246 -1.56 -5.73 -6.30
CA ALA A 246 -1.07 -6.44 -7.49
C ALA A 246 -0.11 -5.57 -8.31
N VAL A 247 -0.46 -4.30 -8.54
CA VAL A 247 0.40 -3.35 -9.26
C VAL A 247 1.71 -3.11 -8.50
N VAL A 248 1.63 -2.93 -7.18
CA VAL A 248 2.82 -2.74 -6.33
C VAL A 248 3.69 -3.99 -6.35
N ALA A 249 3.12 -5.18 -6.16
CA ALA A 249 3.85 -6.44 -6.16
C ALA A 249 4.58 -6.68 -7.48
N LEU A 250 3.91 -6.47 -8.62
CA LEU A 250 4.54 -6.55 -9.94
C LEU A 250 5.66 -5.52 -10.12
N SER A 251 5.48 -4.30 -9.61
CA SER A 251 6.53 -3.27 -9.64
C SER A 251 7.74 -3.64 -8.78
N GLY A 252 7.53 -4.36 -7.66
CA GLY A 252 8.61 -4.87 -6.81
C GLY A 252 9.36 -6.07 -7.40
N LEU A 253 8.72 -6.83 -8.30
CA LEU A 253 9.36 -7.92 -9.05
C LEU A 253 10.09 -7.44 -10.30
N ALA A 254 9.84 -6.21 -10.76
CA ALA A 254 10.46 -5.64 -11.95
C ALA A 254 12.00 -5.75 -11.96
N PRO A 255 12.74 -5.51 -10.85
CA PRO A 255 14.19 -5.66 -10.82
C PRO A 255 14.72 -7.09 -11.01
N LEU A 256 13.89 -8.11 -10.78
CA LEU A 256 14.27 -9.52 -10.95
C LEU A 256 14.10 -10.02 -12.38
N VAL A 257 13.20 -9.38 -13.15
CA VAL A 257 12.81 -9.81 -14.50
C VAL A 257 13.40 -8.90 -15.56
N LEU A 258 13.57 -7.61 -15.27
CA LEU A 258 14.07 -6.64 -16.24
C LEU A 258 15.61 -6.57 -16.22
N PRO A 259 16.27 -6.49 -17.40
CA PRO A 259 17.71 -6.27 -17.48
C PRO A 259 18.11 -4.95 -16.81
N ALA A 260 19.25 -4.95 -16.12
CA ALA A 260 19.80 -3.76 -15.43
C ALA A 260 20.05 -2.55 -16.36
N THR A 261 20.02 -2.74 -17.68
CA THR A 261 20.12 -1.69 -18.71
C THR A 261 18.86 -0.82 -18.82
N ALA A 262 17.70 -1.26 -18.30
CA ALA A 262 16.44 -0.52 -18.33
C ALA A 262 16.30 0.49 -17.16
N THR A 263 17.34 1.29 -16.91
CA THR A 263 17.48 2.15 -15.72
C THR A 263 16.30 3.09 -15.49
N ARG A 264 15.73 3.71 -16.55
CA ARG A 264 14.57 4.62 -16.42
C ARG A 264 13.28 3.88 -16.04
N ALA A 265 13.06 2.68 -16.57
CA ALA A 265 11.90 1.86 -16.20
C ALA A 265 12.02 1.37 -14.76
N LEU A 266 13.21 0.93 -14.36
CA LEU A 266 13.54 0.51 -12.99
C LEU A 266 13.30 1.62 -11.96
N MET A 267 13.73 2.85 -12.24
CA MET A 267 13.50 4.00 -11.34
C MET A 267 12.02 4.33 -11.17
N PHE A 268 11.21 4.24 -12.24
CA PHE A 268 9.77 4.48 -12.15
C PHE A 268 9.08 3.38 -11.36
N THR A 269 9.41 2.11 -11.62
CA THR A 269 8.85 0.96 -10.88
C THR A 269 9.26 0.98 -9.42
N GLU A 270 10.48 1.42 -9.10
CA GLU A 270 10.97 1.56 -7.73
C GLU A 270 10.22 2.65 -6.97
N ASN A 271 10.01 3.83 -7.58
CA ASN A 271 9.21 4.90 -6.96
C ASN A 271 7.73 4.51 -6.79
N LEU A 272 7.15 3.84 -7.80
CA LEU A 272 5.78 3.33 -7.73
C LEU A 272 5.63 2.28 -6.64
N TRP A 273 6.61 1.37 -6.54
CA TRP A 273 6.66 0.40 -5.46
C TRP A 273 6.78 1.13 -4.12
N LEU A 274 7.80 1.95 -3.89
CA LEU A 274 8.03 2.64 -2.60
C LEU A 274 6.84 3.51 -2.16
N TYR A 275 6.49 4.53 -2.96
CA TYR A 275 5.49 5.52 -2.57
C TYR A 275 4.06 5.05 -2.83
N GLY A 276 3.81 4.38 -3.95
CA GLY A 276 2.49 3.80 -4.25
C GLY A 276 2.17 2.67 -3.27
N GLY A 277 3.15 1.82 -2.97
CA GLY A 277 3.02 0.81 -1.92
C GLY A 277 2.71 1.41 -0.56
N LEU A 278 3.37 2.50 -0.15
CA LEU A 278 3.08 3.14 1.14
C LEU A 278 1.62 3.60 1.27
N VAL A 279 1.05 4.15 0.21
CA VAL A 279 -0.37 4.55 0.16
C VAL A 279 -1.28 3.32 0.24
N VAL A 280 -0.97 2.29 -0.54
CA VAL A 280 -1.76 1.05 -0.60
C VAL A 280 -1.74 0.34 0.76
N PHE A 281 -0.57 0.11 1.36
CA PHE A 281 -0.45 -0.54 2.67
C PHE A 281 -1.01 0.29 3.81
N GLY A 282 -0.91 1.63 3.75
CA GLY A 282 -1.63 2.49 4.68
C GLY A 282 -3.14 2.33 4.57
N GLY A 283 -3.67 2.13 3.35
CA GLY A 283 -5.06 1.78 3.11
C GLY A 283 -5.43 0.37 3.61
N PHE A 284 -4.54 -0.62 3.46
CA PHE A 284 -4.72 -1.95 4.04
C PHE A 284 -4.77 -1.89 5.57
N THR A 285 -3.90 -1.10 6.21
CA THR A 285 -3.92 -0.94 7.66
C THR A 285 -5.27 -0.41 8.13
N LEU A 286 -5.85 0.55 7.40
CA LEU A 286 -7.17 1.07 7.69
C LEU A 286 -8.26 0.01 7.50
N TYR A 287 -8.19 -0.74 6.39
CA TYR A 287 -9.10 -1.86 6.10
C TYR A 287 -9.05 -2.95 7.18
N ASP A 288 -7.84 -3.36 7.57
CA ASP A 288 -7.61 -4.41 8.56
C ASP A 288 -8.10 -3.99 9.95
N VAL A 289 -7.89 -2.74 10.36
CA VAL A 289 -8.46 -2.22 11.62
C VAL A 289 -9.98 -2.27 11.60
N GLN A 290 -10.62 -1.94 10.47
CA GLN A 290 -12.07 -2.07 10.35
C GLN A 290 -12.54 -3.52 10.32
N LYS A 291 -11.78 -4.40 9.67
CA LYS A 291 -12.03 -5.85 9.62
C LYS A 291 -11.97 -6.46 11.01
N VAL A 292 -10.98 -6.09 11.83
CA VAL A 292 -10.87 -6.49 13.24
C VAL A 292 -12.11 -6.08 14.03
N LEU A 293 -12.56 -4.83 13.87
CA LEU A 293 -13.76 -4.34 14.55
C LEU A 293 -15.04 -5.05 14.08
N HIS A 294 -15.13 -5.38 12.79
CA HIS A 294 -16.24 -6.14 12.25
C HIS A 294 -16.26 -7.57 12.81
N HIS A 295 -15.12 -8.25 12.83
CA HIS A 295 -15.00 -9.58 13.43
C HIS A 295 -15.23 -9.58 14.94
N ALA A 296 -14.85 -8.52 15.65
CA ALA A 296 -15.19 -8.37 17.06
C ALA A 296 -16.71 -8.39 17.27
N ARG A 297 -17.50 -7.70 16.45
CA ARG A 297 -18.96 -7.75 16.56
C ARG A 297 -19.57 -9.09 16.20
N LEU A 298 -19.05 -9.73 15.15
CA LEU A 298 -19.50 -11.07 14.77
C LEU A 298 -19.18 -12.08 15.89
N SER A 299 -18.07 -11.89 16.59
CA SER A 299 -17.71 -12.68 17.75
C SER A 299 -18.60 -12.40 18.96
N GLU A 300 -18.93 -11.13 19.23
CA GLU A 300 -19.90 -10.74 20.27
C GLU A 300 -21.28 -11.35 20.03
N ARG A 301 -21.71 -11.44 18.76
CA ARG A 301 -22.97 -12.08 18.35
C ARG A 301 -22.90 -13.61 18.32
N GLY A 302 -21.76 -14.22 18.66
CA GLY A 302 -21.56 -15.67 18.65
C GLY A 302 -21.48 -16.31 17.25
N LEU A 303 -21.38 -15.51 16.19
CA LEU A 303 -21.31 -16.00 14.81
C LEU A 303 -19.90 -16.48 14.43
N ILE A 304 -18.86 -15.95 15.08
CA ILE A 304 -17.45 -16.28 14.84
C ILE A 304 -16.73 -16.46 16.17
N LYS A 305 -15.78 -17.41 16.24
CA LYS A 305 -14.94 -17.60 17.43
C LYS A 305 -13.93 -16.45 17.58
N ARG A 306 -13.66 -16.03 18.81
CA ARG A 306 -12.68 -14.97 19.09
C ARG A 306 -11.28 -15.44 18.70
N ASP A 307 -10.66 -14.74 17.74
CA ASP A 307 -9.36 -15.13 17.19
C ASP A 307 -8.46 -13.93 16.86
N PRO A 308 -7.94 -13.25 17.90
CA PRO A 308 -7.10 -12.06 17.71
C PRO A 308 -5.74 -12.38 17.06
N VAL A 309 -5.25 -13.61 17.15
CA VAL A 309 -3.95 -14.02 16.59
C VAL A 309 -4.00 -14.01 15.06
N ASN A 310 -5.07 -14.54 14.48
CA ASN A 310 -5.18 -14.57 13.01
C ASN A 310 -5.39 -13.18 12.40
N GLU A 311 -6.02 -12.26 13.13
CA GLU A 311 -6.10 -10.86 12.72
C GLU A 311 -4.77 -10.11 12.92
N ALA A 312 -4.00 -10.46 13.96
CA ALA A 312 -2.68 -9.87 14.20
C ALA A 312 -1.72 -10.13 13.04
N ILE A 313 -1.78 -11.31 12.40
CA ILE A 313 -0.92 -11.65 11.25
C ILE A 313 -1.10 -10.66 10.09
N SER A 314 -2.33 -10.21 9.79
CA SER A 314 -2.55 -9.28 8.68
C SER A 314 -2.03 -7.87 9.02
N LEU A 315 -2.25 -7.41 10.24
CA LEU A 315 -1.66 -6.17 10.76
C LEU A 315 -0.12 -6.23 10.82
N GLU A 316 0.47 -7.38 11.18
CA GLU A 316 1.92 -7.61 11.14
C GLU A 316 2.48 -7.47 9.71
N LEU A 317 1.79 -8.05 8.72
CA LEU A 317 2.18 -7.94 7.32
C LEU A 317 2.13 -6.50 6.81
N ASP A 318 1.09 -5.75 7.17
CA ASP A 318 0.99 -4.33 6.84
C ASP A 318 2.13 -3.52 7.46
N PHE A 319 2.43 -3.77 8.74
CA PHE A 319 3.55 -3.13 9.43
C PHE A 319 4.87 -3.41 8.71
N ILE A 320 5.16 -4.67 8.40
CA ILE A 320 6.40 -5.07 7.72
C ILE A 320 6.49 -4.38 6.34
N ASN A 321 5.41 -4.39 5.56
CA ASN A 321 5.40 -3.78 4.24
C ASN A 321 5.66 -2.27 4.27
N ILE A 322 5.08 -1.56 5.25
CA ILE A 322 5.33 -0.13 5.45
C ILE A 322 6.77 0.09 5.94
N PHE A 323 7.23 -0.72 6.90
CA PHE A 323 8.56 -0.63 7.50
C PHE A 323 9.68 -0.79 6.48
N VAL A 324 9.65 -1.85 5.66
CA VAL A 324 10.69 -2.10 4.64
C VAL A 324 10.84 -0.91 3.70
N ARG A 325 9.70 -0.36 3.24
CA ARG A 325 9.67 0.83 2.36
C ARG A 325 10.23 2.06 3.07
N MET A 326 9.86 2.26 4.33
CA MET A 326 10.37 3.36 5.13
C MET A 326 11.89 3.25 5.29
N VAL A 327 12.43 2.06 5.62
CA VAL A 327 13.87 1.82 5.69
C VAL A 327 14.57 2.20 4.39
N GLN A 328 14.04 1.78 3.25
CA GLN A 328 14.63 2.08 1.94
C GLN A 328 14.57 3.57 1.60
N ILE A 329 13.44 4.24 1.85
CA ILE A 329 13.30 5.68 1.63
C ILE A 329 14.35 6.44 2.45
N LEU A 330 14.52 6.10 3.73
CA LEU A 330 15.52 6.74 4.59
C LEU A 330 16.95 6.41 4.14
N ALA A 331 17.22 5.17 3.74
CA ALA A 331 18.53 4.75 3.24
C ALA A 331 18.92 5.51 1.96
N MET A 332 17.98 5.67 1.01
CA MET A 332 18.18 6.48 -0.20
C MET A 332 18.44 7.95 0.12
N GLN A 333 17.70 8.52 1.07
CA GLN A 333 17.91 9.91 1.50
C GLN A 333 19.28 10.12 2.15
N GLN A 334 19.76 9.17 2.95
CA GLN A 334 21.09 9.25 3.56
C GLN A 334 22.19 9.14 2.50
N ASN A 335 22.02 8.30 1.48
CA ASN A 335 23.01 8.14 0.42
C ASN A 335 23.11 9.36 -0.50
N ARG A 336 22.05 10.17 -0.62
CA ARG A 336 22.06 11.46 -1.37
C ARG A 336 22.70 12.62 -0.60
N ARG A 337 22.90 12.48 0.71
CA ARG A 337 23.53 13.49 1.58
C ARG A 337 25.02 13.28 1.74
N LYS A 338 25.55 12.15 1.28
CA LYS A 338 26.98 11.88 1.13
C LYS A 338 27.41 12.27 -0.27
#